data_AF-A0A413IWS7-F1
#
_entry.id   AF-A0A413IWS7-F1
#
_cell.length_a   1.000
_cell.length_b   1.000
_cell.length_c   1.000
_cell.angle_alpha   90.00
_cell.angle_beta   90.00
_cell.angle_gamma   90.00
#
_symmetry.space_group_name_H-M   'P 1'
#
loop_
_entity.id
_entity.type
_entity.pdbx_description
1 polymer ?
#
loop_
_entity_poly.entity_id
_entity_poly.type
_entity_poly.pdbx_seq_one_letter_code
_entity_poly.pdbx_strand_id
1 'polypeptide(L)'
;MKKIFILFAVAFIGFASCVESKQVMTVTVTNPLGLERAGEMIEVPMSDVVAKLKLADTAQIVVLDIDGQQVPYQVTYDEKVVFPVTVKANGTATYTIQPGTPEPFNVIACGKYYSERLDDVAWENDLGGYRAYGPALQARGERGFGYDLFTKYNTTQPVLEGMYAEELNKEKRAKIAELRKTDPKAASELQRAISYHIDHGYGMDCYAVGPTLGCGTAALMQGDTIIYPYCYRTQEILDNGPLRFTVKLEFNPLVVRGDSNVIETRVITLDAGSYLNKAVISYTNMKEAMPVTTGIVLREPDGVVAADAANGYITYVDPTTDRKGGNGKIFIGAAFPAQVKEAKVVLLSEKEKKECGGADGHVLAISEYEPGSEYTYYWGSAWNKGAIKTVDVWNKYMAEYAQKLRAPLTVAY
;
A
#
# COMPACT_ATOMS: atom_id res chain seq x y z
N MET A 1 -81.97 -51.60 -3.73
CA MET A 1 -80.86 -51.00 -4.51
C MET A 1 -80.31 -49.83 -3.71
N LYS A 2 -79.14 -50.00 -3.09
CA LYS A 2 -78.43 -48.99 -2.28
C LYS A 2 -77.65 -48.05 -3.21
N LYS A 3 -77.70 -46.74 -2.99
CA LYS A 3 -76.75 -45.79 -3.58
C LYS A 3 -75.99 -45.10 -2.45
N ILE A 4 -74.69 -45.38 -2.39
CA ILE A 4 -73.72 -44.79 -1.48
C ILE A 4 -73.13 -43.57 -2.20
N PHE A 5 -73.26 -42.39 -1.60
CA PHE A 5 -72.54 -41.19 -2.01
C PHE A 5 -71.29 -41.06 -1.12
N ILE A 6 -70.10 -41.19 -1.71
CA ILE A 6 -68.82 -40.95 -1.04
C ILE A 6 -68.46 -39.48 -1.29
N LEU A 7 -68.41 -38.69 -0.22
CA LEU A 7 -67.88 -37.33 -0.21
C LEU A 7 -66.35 -37.42 -0.06
N PHE A 8 -65.59 -36.99 -1.07
CA PHE A 8 -64.14 -36.84 -0.98
C PHE A 8 -63.83 -35.47 -0.34
N ALA A 9 -63.37 -35.48 0.90
CA ALA A 9 -62.77 -34.30 1.54
C ALA A 9 -61.29 -34.24 1.12
N VAL A 10 -60.95 -33.29 0.24
CA VAL A 10 -59.56 -32.98 -0.11
C VAL A 10 -59.00 -32.09 1.00
N ALA A 11 -58.16 -32.67 1.85
CA ALA A 11 -57.38 -31.91 2.82
C ALA A 11 -56.24 -31.19 2.10
N PHE A 12 -56.39 -29.87 1.92
CA PHE A 12 -55.31 -28.98 1.52
C PHE A 12 -54.33 -28.84 2.70
N ILE A 13 -53.29 -29.69 2.73
CA ILE A 13 -52.14 -29.51 3.60
C ILE A 13 -51.33 -28.36 3.01
N GLY A 14 -51.51 -27.16 3.57
CA GLY A 14 -50.65 -26.01 3.27
C GLY A 14 -49.23 -26.33 3.71
N PHE A 15 -48.33 -26.57 2.76
CA PHE A 15 -46.91 -26.45 2.97
C PHE A 15 -46.61 -24.98 3.23
N ALA A 16 -46.67 -24.55 4.49
CA ALA A 16 -45.96 -23.37 4.93
C ALA A 16 -44.48 -23.68 4.82
N SER A 17 -43.88 -23.38 3.67
CA SER A 17 -42.43 -23.24 3.56
C SER A 17 -42.06 -22.09 4.50
N CYS A 18 -41.53 -22.42 5.68
CA CYS A 18 -40.73 -21.47 6.43
C CYS A 18 -39.59 -21.05 5.49
N VAL A 19 -39.74 -19.89 4.87
CA VAL A 19 -38.58 -19.16 4.35
C VAL A 19 -37.83 -18.78 5.62
N GLU A 20 -36.86 -19.61 5.98
CA GLU A 20 -35.89 -19.29 7.02
C GLU A 20 -35.28 -17.96 6.61
N SER A 21 -35.63 -16.88 7.30
CA SER A 21 -35.11 -15.56 6.97
C SER A 21 -33.61 -15.67 7.15
N LYS A 22 -32.85 -15.65 6.05
CA LYS A 22 -31.39 -15.62 6.13
C LYS A 22 -31.02 -14.54 7.12
N GLN A 23 -30.25 -14.90 8.14
CA GLN A 23 -29.77 -13.92 9.11
C GLN A 23 -28.84 -12.98 8.34
N VAL A 24 -29.10 -11.68 8.43
CA VAL A 24 -28.35 -10.63 7.72
C VAL A 24 -27.83 -9.63 8.74
N MET A 25 -26.59 -9.19 8.55
CA MET A 25 -25.97 -8.08 9.25
C MET A 25 -25.93 -6.88 8.32
N THR A 26 -26.61 -5.80 8.70
CA THR A 26 -26.61 -4.56 7.92
C THR A 26 -25.44 -3.69 8.37
N VAL A 27 -24.56 -3.31 7.44
CA VAL A 27 -23.45 -2.40 7.68
C VAL A 27 -23.80 -1.04 7.09
N THR A 28 -23.91 -0.04 7.94
CA THR A 28 -24.20 1.34 7.55
C THR A 28 -22.95 2.19 7.68
N VAL A 29 -22.55 2.84 6.58
CA VAL A 29 -21.33 3.63 6.49
C VAL A 29 -21.68 5.09 6.23
N THR A 30 -21.25 5.99 7.10
CA THR A 30 -21.55 7.42 7.02
C THR A 30 -20.29 8.22 6.76
N ASN A 31 -20.37 9.13 5.78
CA ASN A 31 -19.30 10.03 5.39
C ASN A 31 -19.54 11.43 5.94
N PRO A 32 -18.71 11.92 6.89
CA PRO A 32 -18.90 13.24 7.48
C PRO A 32 -18.40 14.39 6.59
N LEU A 33 -17.74 14.10 5.47
CA LEU A 33 -17.12 15.12 4.61
C LEU A 33 -17.97 15.45 3.40
N GLY A 34 -17.85 16.69 2.93
CA GLY A 34 -18.36 17.15 1.63
C GLY A 34 -17.61 16.58 0.40
N LEU A 35 -16.80 15.54 0.58
CA LEU A 35 -16.01 14.87 -0.45
C LEU A 35 -16.51 13.44 -0.62
N GLU A 36 -16.69 12.96 -1.85
CA GLU A 36 -17.00 11.56 -2.11
C GLU A 36 -15.83 10.63 -1.70
N ARG A 37 -16.18 9.48 -1.12
CA ARG A 37 -15.26 8.39 -0.79
C ARG A 37 -15.64 7.18 -1.62
N ALA A 38 -14.98 7.01 -2.76
CA ALA A 38 -15.22 5.91 -3.69
C ALA A 38 -14.12 4.85 -3.55
N GLY A 39 -14.53 3.59 -3.38
CA GLY A 39 -13.61 2.45 -3.25
C GLY A 39 -12.78 2.45 -1.95
N GLU A 40 -13.17 3.22 -0.93
CA GLU A 40 -12.44 3.25 0.34
C GLU A 40 -12.64 1.94 1.10
N MET A 41 -11.58 1.34 1.61
CA MET A 41 -11.66 0.07 2.34
C MET A 41 -12.16 0.34 3.77
N ILE A 42 -13.26 -0.31 4.17
CA ILE A 42 -13.66 -0.34 5.59
C ILE A 42 -13.31 -1.69 6.21
N GLU A 43 -13.32 -1.72 7.53
CA GLU A 43 -13.02 -2.91 8.32
C GLU A 43 -14.18 -3.21 9.26
N VAL A 44 -14.64 -4.47 9.28
CA VAL A 44 -15.62 -4.99 10.25
C VAL A 44 -15.01 -6.21 10.95
N PRO A 45 -14.93 -6.27 12.29
CA PRO A 45 -14.42 -7.44 12.99
C PRO A 45 -15.20 -8.69 12.63
N MET A 46 -14.50 -9.76 12.24
CA MET A 46 -15.13 -11.04 11.90
C MET A 46 -15.85 -11.65 13.12
N SER A 47 -15.38 -11.37 14.33
CA SER A 47 -16.05 -11.75 15.58
C SER A 47 -17.46 -11.16 15.70
N ASP A 48 -17.63 -9.88 15.33
CA ASP A 48 -18.94 -9.22 15.31
C ASP A 48 -19.85 -9.84 14.23
N VAL A 49 -19.29 -10.18 13.07
CA VAL A 49 -20.01 -10.88 11.98
C VAL A 49 -20.50 -12.24 12.46
N VAL A 50 -19.63 -13.06 13.03
CA VAL A 50 -19.95 -14.40 13.55
C VAL A 50 -21.02 -14.30 14.63
N ALA A 51 -20.88 -13.37 15.58
CA ALA A 51 -21.85 -13.19 16.66
C ALA A 51 -23.21 -12.73 16.14
N LYS A 52 -23.24 -11.76 15.21
CA LYS A 52 -24.47 -11.19 14.65
C LYS A 52 -25.22 -12.18 13.77
N LEU A 53 -24.51 -13.02 13.03
CA LEU A 53 -25.06 -13.99 12.09
C LEU A 53 -25.20 -15.41 12.65
N LYS A 54 -24.66 -15.67 13.87
CA LYS A 54 -24.60 -17.00 14.50
C LYS A 54 -23.95 -18.04 13.58
N LEU A 55 -22.84 -17.66 12.95
CA LEU A 55 -22.12 -18.51 12.01
C LEU A 55 -21.43 -19.67 12.73
N ALA A 56 -21.39 -20.83 12.07
CA ALA A 56 -20.43 -21.87 12.42
C ALA A 56 -19.04 -21.52 11.89
N ASP A 57 -17.99 -22.10 12.47
CA ASP A 57 -16.58 -21.82 12.13
C ASP A 57 -16.24 -22.03 10.63
N THR A 58 -16.99 -22.88 9.94
CA THR A 58 -16.78 -23.20 8.51
C THR A 58 -17.68 -22.40 7.56
N ALA A 59 -18.52 -21.51 8.08
CA ALA A 59 -19.45 -20.76 7.26
C ALA A 59 -18.71 -19.72 6.41
N GLN A 60 -19.08 -19.66 5.13
CA GLN A 60 -18.67 -18.60 4.24
C GLN A 60 -19.69 -17.46 4.28
N ILE A 61 -19.22 -16.26 3.97
CA ILE A 61 -20.04 -15.05 3.88
C ILE A 61 -20.02 -14.49 2.48
N VAL A 62 -21.03 -13.68 2.18
CA VAL A 62 -21.01 -12.75 1.06
C VAL A 62 -21.29 -11.34 1.58
N VAL A 63 -20.66 -10.36 0.97
CA VAL A 63 -20.94 -8.94 1.18
C VAL A 63 -21.72 -8.44 -0.02
N LEU A 64 -22.87 -7.82 0.19
CA LEU A 64 -23.72 -7.30 -0.87
C LEU A 64 -23.91 -5.78 -0.72
N ASP A 65 -23.98 -5.09 -1.85
CA ASP A 65 -24.40 -3.69 -1.90
C ASP A 65 -25.95 -3.54 -1.79
N ILE A 66 -26.43 -2.31 -1.95
CA ILE A 66 -27.87 -1.99 -1.86
C ILE A 66 -28.71 -2.61 -2.98
N ASP A 67 -28.10 -2.92 -4.12
CA ASP A 67 -28.75 -3.55 -5.27
C ASP A 67 -28.71 -5.09 -5.16
N GLY A 68 -28.09 -5.63 -4.09
CA GLY A 68 -27.92 -7.06 -3.88
C GLY A 68 -26.78 -7.67 -4.69
N GLN A 69 -25.91 -6.84 -5.29
CA GLN A 69 -24.74 -7.32 -6.02
C GLN A 69 -23.60 -7.62 -5.06
N GLN A 70 -22.85 -8.68 -5.35
CA GLN A 70 -21.74 -9.06 -4.51
C GLN A 70 -20.55 -8.09 -4.66
N VAL A 71 -20.05 -7.65 -3.51
CA VAL A 71 -18.83 -6.84 -3.38
C VAL A 71 -17.68 -7.78 -2.98
N PRO A 72 -16.49 -7.66 -3.57
CA PRO A 72 -15.33 -8.44 -3.14
C PRO A 72 -15.01 -8.12 -1.69
N TYR A 73 -14.56 -9.14 -0.95
CA TYR A 73 -14.10 -8.97 0.41
C TYR A 73 -12.86 -9.82 0.67
N GLN A 74 -12.18 -9.52 1.77
CA GLN A 74 -11.07 -10.31 2.29
C GLN A 74 -11.20 -10.39 3.82
N VAL A 75 -10.82 -11.52 4.41
CA VAL A 75 -10.58 -11.61 5.86
C VAL A 75 -9.08 -11.41 6.08
N THR A 76 -8.71 -10.43 6.89
CA THR A 76 -7.30 -10.09 7.16
C THR A 76 -6.71 -10.94 8.28
N TYR A 77 -5.38 -10.90 8.42
CA TYR A 77 -4.63 -11.61 9.47
C TYR A 77 -5.10 -11.29 10.90
N ASP A 78 -5.63 -10.07 11.12
CA ASP A 78 -6.19 -9.60 12.38
C ASP A 78 -7.71 -9.78 12.48
N GLU A 79 -8.24 -10.74 11.70
CA GLU A 79 -9.64 -11.20 11.73
C GLU A 79 -10.66 -10.10 11.41
N LYS A 80 -10.37 -9.23 10.43
CA LYS A 80 -11.32 -8.23 9.95
C LYS A 80 -11.80 -8.57 8.54
N VAL A 81 -13.10 -8.45 8.33
CA VAL A 81 -13.71 -8.44 7.00
C VAL A 81 -13.49 -7.05 6.42
N VAL A 82 -12.70 -6.98 5.35
CA VAL A 82 -12.44 -5.74 4.60
C VAL A 82 -13.10 -5.79 3.24
N PHE A 83 -13.75 -4.70 2.84
CA PHE A 83 -14.39 -4.54 1.54
C PHE A 83 -14.49 -3.06 1.15
N PRO A 84 -14.45 -2.74 -0.16
CA PRO A 84 -14.52 -1.37 -0.64
C PRO A 84 -15.94 -0.83 -0.54
N VAL A 85 -16.06 0.44 -0.15
CA VAL A 85 -17.34 1.16 -0.10
C VAL A 85 -17.31 2.42 -0.95
N THR A 86 -18.47 2.82 -1.44
CA THR A 86 -18.67 4.12 -2.09
C THR A 86 -19.73 4.91 -1.34
N VAL A 87 -19.32 6.02 -0.73
CA VAL A 87 -20.18 6.90 0.06
C VAL A 87 -20.11 8.32 -0.49
N LYS A 88 -21.26 8.85 -0.90
CA LYS A 88 -21.39 10.23 -1.40
C LYS A 88 -20.96 11.24 -0.33
N ALA A 89 -20.64 12.45 -0.77
CA ALA A 89 -20.40 13.59 0.11
C ALA A 89 -21.56 13.79 1.10
N ASN A 90 -21.25 13.91 2.40
CA ASN A 90 -22.20 14.05 3.51
C ASN A 90 -23.30 12.96 3.53
N GLY A 91 -23.01 11.79 2.94
CA GLY A 91 -23.98 10.75 2.70
C GLY A 91 -23.79 9.52 3.58
N THR A 92 -24.70 8.57 3.38
CA THR A 92 -24.65 7.24 3.97
C THR A 92 -24.80 6.19 2.87
N ALA A 93 -24.08 5.08 3.01
CA ALA A 93 -24.23 3.89 2.18
C ALA A 93 -24.54 2.68 3.06
N THR A 94 -25.25 1.70 2.52
CA THR A 94 -25.64 0.49 3.23
C THR A 94 -25.18 -0.73 2.46
N TYR A 95 -24.58 -1.66 3.19
CA TYR A 95 -24.13 -2.97 2.72
C TYR A 95 -24.73 -4.04 3.63
N THR A 96 -24.74 -5.28 3.16
CA THR A 96 -25.18 -6.42 3.97
C THR A 96 -24.15 -7.54 3.96
N ILE A 97 -23.95 -8.16 5.11
CA ILE A 97 -23.16 -9.38 5.26
C ILE A 97 -24.11 -10.51 5.62
N GLN A 98 -24.03 -11.63 4.92
CA GLN A 98 -24.89 -12.80 5.16
C GLN A 98 -24.16 -14.11 4.83
N PRO A 99 -24.63 -15.26 5.33
CA PRO A 99 -24.10 -16.56 4.93
C PRO A 99 -24.27 -16.79 3.43
N GLY A 100 -23.20 -17.24 2.77
CA GLY A 100 -23.23 -17.57 1.35
C GLY A 100 -21.85 -17.96 0.82
N THR A 101 -21.84 -18.61 -0.35
CA THR A 101 -20.60 -18.94 -1.05
C THR A 101 -20.20 -17.77 -1.95
N PRO A 102 -19.03 -17.14 -1.73
CA PRO A 102 -18.62 -16.00 -2.54
C PRO A 102 -18.14 -16.40 -3.93
N GLU A 103 -18.29 -15.47 -4.88
CA GLU A 103 -17.62 -15.60 -6.18
C GLU A 103 -16.08 -15.54 -6.00
N PRO A 104 -15.31 -16.13 -6.93
CA PRO A 104 -13.87 -15.94 -6.96
C PRO A 104 -13.52 -14.46 -7.19
N PHE A 105 -12.69 -13.88 -6.33
CA PHE A 105 -12.19 -12.52 -6.51
C PHE A 105 -10.78 -12.54 -7.13
N ASN A 106 -10.53 -11.63 -8.07
CA ASN A 106 -9.20 -11.43 -8.62
C ASN A 106 -8.27 -10.87 -7.54
N VAL A 107 -7.03 -11.33 -7.51
CA VAL A 107 -6.00 -10.77 -6.64
C VAL A 107 -5.53 -9.44 -7.24
N ILE A 108 -5.78 -8.34 -6.53
CA ILE A 108 -5.41 -6.99 -6.94
C ILE A 108 -4.21 -6.50 -6.14
N ALA A 109 -4.27 -6.58 -4.80
CA ALA A 109 -3.17 -6.21 -3.92
C ALA A 109 -2.43 -7.45 -3.42
N CYS A 110 -1.15 -7.57 -3.74
CA CYS A 110 -0.32 -8.73 -3.38
C CYS A 110 1.17 -8.40 -3.38
N GLY A 111 1.97 -9.30 -2.83
CA GLY A 111 3.42 -9.19 -2.79
C GLY A 111 4.11 -10.51 -2.51
N LYS A 112 5.45 -10.46 -2.55
CA LYS A 112 6.32 -11.61 -2.41
C LYS A 112 7.69 -11.22 -1.87
N TYR A 113 8.34 -12.17 -1.22
CA TYR A 113 9.74 -12.12 -0.85
C TYR A 113 10.62 -12.73 -1.97
N TYR A 114 11.66 -12.01 -2.38
CA TYR A 114 12.53 -12.34 -3.51
C TYR A 114 13.98 -12.59 -3.05
N SER A 115 14.25 -13.81 -2.60
CA SER A 115 15.59 -14.26 -2.21
C SER A 115 16.66 -14.06 -3.31
N GLU A 116 16.25 -14.28 -4.57
CA GLU A 116 17.07 -14.12 -5.77
C GLU A 116 17.41 -12.65 -6.07
N ARG A 117 16.72 -11.72 -5.41
CA ARG A 117 16.93 -10.29 -5.48
C ARG A 117 17.38 -9.74 -4.13
N LEU A 118 18.42 -10.34 -3.56
CA LEU A 118 19.06 -9.82 -2.34
C LEU A 118 18.09 -9.66 -1.16
N ASP A 119 17.15 -10.60 -1.06
CA ASP A 119 16.12 -10.63 -0.03
C ASP A 119 15.13 -9.46 -0.09
N ASP A 120 14.90 -8.85 -1.26
CA ASP A 120 13.89 -7.78 -1.34
C ASP A 120 12.48 -8.32 -1.01
N VAL A 121 11.66 -7.50 -0.36
CA VAL A 121 10.19 -7.69 -0.35
C VAL A 121 9.60 -6.66 -1.30
N ALA A 122 8.81 -7.12 -2.26
CA ALA A 122 8.10 -6.23 -3.18
C ALA A 122 6.61 -6.57 -3.23
N TRP A 123 5.78 -5.55 -3.38
CA TRP A 123 4.33 -5.65 -3.38
C TRP A 123 3.72 -4.60 -4.31
N GLU A 124 2.49 -4.83 -4.74
CA GLU A 124 1.77 -3.95 -5.66
C GLU A 124 0.26 -4.02 -5.45
N ASN A 125 -0.43 -3.05 -6.03
CA ASN A 125 -1.84 -3.13 -6.35
C ASN A 125 -2.08 -2.76 -7.82
N ASP A 126 -3.32 -2.45 -8.19
CA ASP A 126 -3.72 -1.98 -9.52
C ASP A 126 -3.11 -0.63 -9.94
N LEU A 127 -2.54 0.15 -9.02
CA LEU A 127 -2.08 1.52 -9.26
C LEU A 127 -0.55 1.71 -9.19
N GLY A 128 0.16 0.87 -8.44
CA GLY A 128 1.61 0.98 -8.31
C GLY A 128 2.24 -0.21 -7.60
N GLY A 129 3.56 -0.32 -7.72
CA GLY A 129 4.38 -1.31 -7.01
C GLY A 129 5.42 -0.64 -6.11
N TYR A 130 5.90 -1.37 -5.11
CA TYR A 130 6.78 -0.87 -4.06
C TYR A 130 7.76 -1.94 -3.60
N ARG A 131 8.86 -1.51 -2.99
CA ARG A 131 9.91 -2.41 -2.50
C ARG A 131 10.57 -1.91 -1.22
N ALA A 132 10.89 -2.86 -0.36
CA ALA A 132 11.79 -2.70 0.77
C ALA A 132 13.00 -3.62 0.60
N TYR A 133 14.20 -3.09 0.90
CA TYR A 133 15.46 -3.81 0.71
C TYR A 133 15.77 -4.78 1.84
N GLY A 134 16.36 -5.93 1.48
CA GLY A 134 16.58 -7.05 2.38
C GLY A 134 17.96 -7.19 3.02
N PRO A 135 18.11 -8.17 3.93
CA PRO A 135 19.37 -8.50 4.61
C PRO A 135 20.55 -8.79 3.68
N ALA A 136 20.37 -9.53 2.58
CA ALA A 136 21.47 -9.81 1.65
C ALA A 136 22.00 -8.57 0.93
N LEU A 137 21.17 -7.53 0.73
CA LEU A 137 21.63 -6.23 0.22
C LEU A 137 22.52 -5.52 1.26
N GLN A 138 22.06 -5.46 2.51
CA GLN A 138 22.83 -4.88 3.62
C GLN A 138 24.17 -5.61 3.82
N ALA A 139 24.20 -6.94 3.70
CA ALA A 139 25.42 -7.73 3.83
C ALA A 139 26.49 -7.41 2.76
N ARG A 140 26.09 -6.82 1.63
CA ARG A 140 27.01 -6.32 0.59
C ARG A 140 27.53 -4.91 0.86
N GLY A 141 27.04 -4.25 1.91
CA GLY A 141 27.41 -2.88 2.27
C GLY A 141 26.66 -1.80 1.48
N GLU A 142 25.67 -2.16 0.66
CA GLU A 142 24.83 -1.21 -0.05
C GLU A 142 23.82 -0.58 0.91
N ARG A 143 23.74 0.75 0.95
CA ARG A 143 22.93 1.51 1.90
C ARG A 143 21.47 1.65 1.43
N GLY A 144 20.72 0.55 1.43
CA GLY A 144 19.28 0.51 1.11
C GLY A 144 18.40 0.95 2.29
N PHE A 145 18.18 2.26 2.42
CA PHE A 145 17.42 2.84 3.55
C PHE A 145 15.95 3.11 3.23
N GLY A 146 15.70 3.67 2.05
CA GLY A 146 14.39 4.14 1.64
C GLY A 146 13.56 3.07 0.93
N TYR A 147 12.27 3.34 0.79
CA TYR A 147 11.39 2.57 -0.09
C TYR A 147 11.64 2.92 -1.55
N ASP A 148 11.57 1.90 -2.39
CA ASP A 148 11.53 2.03 -3.84
C ASP A 148 10.10 1.89 -4.38
N LEU A 149 9.93 2.25 -5.65
CA LEU A 149 8.64 2.16 -6.33
C LEU A 149 8.76 1.68 -7.77
N PHE A 150 7.68 1.06 -8.24
CA PHE A 150 7.45 0.69 -9.63
C PHE A 150 6.23 1.47 -10.11
N THR A 151 6.42 2.21 -11.20
CA THR A 151 5.31 2.86 -11.88
C THR A 151 4.41 1.80 -12.53
N LYS A 152 3.11 2.09 -12.62
CA LYS A 152 2.13 1.19 -13.24
C LYS A 152 1.09 1.99 -14.02
N TYR A 153 0.69 1.47 -15.18
CA TYR A 153 -0.40 2.00 -15.99
C TYR A 153 -0.89 0.92 -16.96
N ASN A 154 -2.06 1.12 -17.57
CA ASN A 154 -2.59 0.25 -18.63
C ASN A 154 -2.78 -1.23 -18.24
N THR A 155 -2.79 -1.52 -16.94
CA THR A 155 -3.14 -2.81 -16.35
C THR A 155 -3.68 -2.59 -14.94
N THR A 156 -4.60 -3.44 -14.52
CA THR A 156 -5.05 -3.55 -13.12
C THR A 156 -4.60 -4.86 -12.48
N GLN A 157 -3.93 -5.73 -13.24
CA GLN A 157 -3.45 -7.04 -12.78
C GLN A 157 -2.05 -6.91 -12.16
N PRO A 158 -1.67 -7.77 -11.21
CA PRO A 158 -0.29 -7.86 -10.73
C PRO A 158 0.71 -8.15 -11.86
N VAL A 159 1.85 -7.45 -11.88
CA VAL A 159 2.90 -7.56 -12.92
C VAL A 159 4.33 -7.67 -12.35
N LEU A 160 4.55 -7.37 -11.07
CA LEU A 160 5.88 -7.38 -10.46
C LEU A 160 6.54 -8.75 -10.50
N GLU A 161 5.79 -9.83 -10.27
CA GLU A 161 6.35 -11.18 -10.36
C GLU A 161 6.88 -11.46 -11.77
N GLY A 162 6.16 -11.05 -12.81
CA GLY A 162 6.62 -11.14 -14.19
C GLY A 162 7.85 -10.27 -14.47
N MET A 163 7.86 -9.03 -13.98
CA MET A 163 9.01 -8.13 -14.09
C MET A 163 10.27 -8.73 -13.47
N TYR A 164 10.17 -9.29 -12.26
CA TYR A 164 11.27 -9.96 -11.58
C TYR A 164 11.71 -11.24 -12.29
N ALA A 165 10.76 -12.07 -12.74
CA ALA A 165 11.06 -13.30 -13.46
C ALA A 165 11.86 -13.03 -14.76
N GLU A 166 11.54 -11.96 -15.47
CA GLU A 166 12.25 -11.54 -16.68
C GLU A 166 13.63 -10.92 -16.37
N GLU A 167 13.70 -9.93 -15.48
CA GLU A 167 14.96 -9.25 -15.13
C GLU A 167 15.98 -10.25 -14.53
N LEU A 168 15.53 -11.24 -13.76
CA LEU A 168 16.41 -12.17 -13.04
C LEU A 168 16.58 -13.51 -13.74
N ASN A 169 16.05 -13.67 -14.96
CA ASN A 169 16.18 -14.91 -15.71
C ASN A 169 17.64 -15.29 -15.97
N LYS A 170 18.12 -16.36 -15.32
CA LYS A 170 19.52 -16.79 -15.36
C LYS A 170 20.01 -17.12 -16.77
N GLU A 171 19.18 -17.76 -17.59
CA GLU A 171 19.53 -18.14 -18.95
C GLU A 171 19.68 -16.91 -19.86
N LYS A 172 18.72 -15.99 -19.81
CA LYS A 172 18.79 -14.72 -20.55
C LYS A 172 19.99 -13.90 -20.10
N ARG A 173 20.31 -13.85 -18.80
CA ARG A 173 21.50 -13.16 -18.27
C ARG A 173 22.81 -13.79 -18.72
N ALA A 174 22.91 -15.11 -18.70
CA ALA A 174 24.08 -15.82 -19.23
C ALA A 174 24.28 -15.52 -20.72
N LYS A 175 23.19 -15.58 -21.51
CA LYS A 175 23.22 -15.26 -22.94
C LYS A 175 23.62 -13.81 -23.22
N ILE A 176 23.14 -12.85 -22.42
CA ILE A 176 23.59 -11.44 -22.52
C ILE A 176 25.10 -11.35 -22.26
N ALA A 177 25.62 -12.05 -21.24
CA ALA A 177 27.05 -12.03 -20.91
C ALA A 177 27.93 -12.64 -22.03
N GLU A 178 27.43 -13.67 -22.72
CA GLU A 178 28.08 -14.25 -23.89
C GLU A 178 28.03 -13.29 -25.10
N LEU A 179 26.85 -12.78 -25.44
CA LEU A 179 26.66 -11.85 -26.56
C LEU A 179 27.50 -10.58 -26.38
N ARG A 180 27.71 -10.08 -25.16
CA ARG A 180 28.59 -8.91 -24.93
C ARG A 180 30.00 -9.09 -25.51
N LYS A 181 30.47 -10.32 -25.66
CA LYS A 181 31.80 -10.63 -26.21
C LYS A 181 31.82 -10.73 -27.73
N THR A 182 30.69 -11.08 -28.36
CA THR A 182 30.60 -11.44 -29.78
C THR A 182 29.72 -10.49 -30.60
N ASP A 183 28.62 -10.02 -30.02
CA ASP A 183 27.66 -9.10 -30.60
C ASP A 183 27.09 -8.16 -29.50
N PRO A 184 27.79 -7.04 -29.20
CA PRO A 184 27.36 -6.07 -28.20
C PRO A 184 25.98 -5.45 -28.49
N LYS A 185 25.58 -5.35 -29.76
CA LYS A 185 24.29 -4.81 -30.15
C LYS A 185 23.17 -5.76 -29.75
N ALA A 186 23.28 -7.03 -30.12
CA ALA A 186 22.31 -8.07 -29.71
C ALA A 186 22.25 -8.21 -28.18
N ALA A 187 23.38 -8.09 -27.49
CA ALA A 187 23.41 -8.10 -26.03
C ALA A 187 22.62 -6.93 -25.42
N SER A 188 22.75 -5.73 -25.99
CA SER A 188 22.01 -4.54 -25.57
C SER A 188 20.51 -4.69 -25.83
N GLU A 189 20.12 -5.18 -27.02
CA GLU A 189 18.72 -5.43 -27.37
C GLU A 189 18.07 -6.44 -26.42
N LEU A 190 18.73 -7.56 -26.12
CA LEU A 190 18.22 -8.56 -25.19
C LEU A 190 18.16 -8.01 -23.75
N GLN A 191 19.17 -7.26 -23.30
CA GLN A 191 19.15 -6.62 -21.98
C GLN A 191 17.97 -5.64 -21.85
N ARG A 192 17.69 -4.87 -22.90
CA ARG A 192 16.55 -3.94 -22.92
C ARG A 192 15.22 -4.69 -22.88
N ALA A 193 15.10 -5.79 -23.61
CA ALA A 193 13.87 -6.58 -23.70
C ALA A 193 13.44 -7.21 -22.37
N ILE A 194 14.38 -7.53 -21.47
CA ILE A 194 14.08 -8.15 -20.19
C ILE A 194 14.01 -7.16 -19.03
N SER A 195 14.41 -5.90 -19.25
CA SER A 195 14.63 -5.02 -18.12
C SER A 195 13.36 -4.35 -17.64
N TYR A 196 13.08 -4.44 -16.34
CA TYR A 196 11.98 -3.69 -15.72
C TYR A 196 12.27 -2.19 -15.58
N HIS A 197 13.50 -1.75 -15.89
CA HIS A 197 13.85 -0.32 -15.98
C HIS A 197 13.47 0.31 -17.32
N ILE A 198 12.79 -0.47 -18.18
CA ILE A 198 12.22 -0.03 -19.44
C ILE A 198 10.73 -0.36 -19.40
N ASP A 199 9.92 0.60 -19.80
CA ASP A 199 8.49 0.41 -19.89
C ASP A 199 8.12 -0.48 -21.09
N HIS A 200 7.52 -1.63 -20.78
CA HIS A 200 7.01 -2.60 -21.77
C HIS A 200 5.47 -2.53 -21.91
N GLY A 201 4.86 -1.40 -21.53
CA GLY A 201 3.43 -1.12 -21.68
C GLY A 201 2.61 -1.26 -20.40
N TYR A 202 3.26 -1.60 -19.28
CA TYR A 202 2.62 -1.78 -17.97
C TYR A 202 3.29 -0.98 -16.85
N GLY A 203 4.32 -0.19 -17.16
CA GLY A 203 5.12 0.56 -16.19
C GLY A 203 6.53 -0.02 -16.01
N MET A 204 7.27 0.56 -15.07
CA MET A 204 8.71 0.31 -14.86
C MET A 204 9.23 0.83 -13.51
N ASP A 205 10.39 0.34 -13.09
CA ASP A 205 11.23 0.99 -12.07
C ASP A 205 12.10 2.06 -12.76
N CYS A 206 11.74 3.33 -12.58
CA CYS A 206 12.54 4.46 -13.03
C CYS A 206 12.81 5.45 -11.89
N TYR A 207 12.74 4.96 -10.65
CA TYR A 207 12.98 5.76 -9.46
C TYR A 207 14.40 5.52 -8.94
N ALA A 208 14.99 6.55 -8.33
CA ALA A 208 16.32 6.43 -7.76
C ALA A 208 16.26 6.76 -6.28
N VAL A 209 16.25 5.71 -5.45
CA VAL A 209 16.26 5.84 -3.99
C VAL A 209 17.64 6.35 -3.52
N GLY A 210 18.70 5.56 -3.76
CA GLY A 210 20.01 5.80 -3.16
C GLY A 210 19.98 5.72 -1.62
N PRO A 211 21.08 6.10 -0.94
CA PRO A 211 21.18 6.12 0.52
C PRO A 211 20.36 7.25 1.18
N THR A 212 19.03 7.22 1.01
CA THR A 212 18.09 8.30 1.35
C THR A 212 16.78 7.75 1.93
N LEU A 213 15.82 8.62 2.26
CA LEU A 213 14.48 8.22 2.70
C LEU A 213 13.53 7.78 1.56
N GLY A 214 14.01 7.70 0.32
CA GLY A 214 13.25 7.11 -0.78
C GLY A 214 11.91 7.80 -1.02
N CYS A 215 10.86 7.04 -1.29
CA CYS A 215 9.53 7.57 -1.63
C CYS A 215 8.59 7.78 -0.43
N GLY A 216 9.14 8.02 0.77
CA GLY A 216 8.32 8.27 1.97
C GLY A 216 8.73 7.48 3.20
N THR A 217 9.97 7.02 3.32
CA THR A 217 10.42 6.29 4.50
C THR A 217 10.48 7.22 5.71
N ALA A 218 10.02 6.73 6.86
CA ALA A 218 10.20 7.42 8.13
C ALA A 218 11.50 7.04 8.86
N ALA A 219 12.02 7.93 9.70
CA ALA A 219 13.26 7.74 10.45
C ALA A 219 13.27 8.63 11.70
N LEU A 220 13.91 8.16 12.77
CA LEU A 220 14.19 9.01 13.94
C LEU A 220 15.21 10.10 13.61
N MET A 221 15.17 11.21 14.33
CA MET A 221 16.14 12.29 14.20
C MET A 221 16.84 12.62 15.53
N GLN A 222 18.14 12.87 15.46
CA GLN A 222 18.95 13.43 16.54
C GLN A 222 19.45 14.82 16.13
N GLY A 223 18.78 15.86 16.63
CA GLY A 223 18.94 17.21 16.08
C GLY A 223 18.54 17.21 14.60
N ASP A 224 19.40 17.74 13.74
CA ASP A 224 19.19 17.75 12.28
C ASP A 224 19.67 16.47 11.57
N THR A 225 20.19 15.48 12.32
CA THR A 225 20.71 14.23 11.75
C THR A 225 19.63 13.16 11.70
N ILE A 226 19.44 12.57 10.52
CA ILE A 226 18.53 11.43 10.30
C ILE A 226 19.23 10.13 10.70
N ILE A 227 18.58 9.34 11.55
CA ILE A 227 18.98 7.97 11.89
C ILE A 227 18.30 7.05 10.87
N TYR A 228 18.99 6.78 9.76
CA TYR A 228 18.41 6.00 8.69
C TYR A 228 18.12 4.54 9.12
N PRO A 229 16.91 4.03 8.86
CA PRO A 229 16.63 2.60 8.96
C PRO A 229 17.46 1.87 7.89
N TYR A 230 18.06 0.72 8.22
CA TYR A 230 18.93 0.02 7.28
C TYR A 230 18.53 -1.44 7.12
N CYS A 231 17.79 -1.71 6.04
CA CYS A 231 17.18 -2.99 5.68
C CYS A 231 16.40 -3.67 6.81
N TYR A 232 15.31 -4.34 6.47
CA TYR A 232 14.66 -5.16 7.49
C TYR A 232 15.58 -6.35 7.85
N ARG A 233 15.48 -6.85 9.08
CA ARG A 233 16.12 -8.08 9.57
C ARG A 233 15.23 -9.29 9.30
N THR A 234 13.95 -9.19 9.65
CA THR A 234 12.93 -10.21 9.37
C THR A 234 11.70 -9.57 8.72
N GLN A 235 10.99 -10.38 7.94
CA GLN A 235 9.74 -10.00 7.29
C GLN A 235 8.69 -11.08 7.49
N GLU A 236 7.42 -10.66 7.56
CA GLU A 236 6.26 -11.53 7.62
C GLU A 236 5.15 -10.93 6.76
N ILE A 237 4.80 -11.58 5.64
CA ILE A 237 3.62 -11.22 4.85
C ILE A 237 2.39 -11.71 5.62
N LEU A 238 1.60 -10.76 6.11
CA LEU A 238 0.41 -11.00 6.94
C LEU A 238 -0.85 -11.16 6.08
N ASP A 239 -1.00 -10.32 5.05
CA ASP A 239 -2.10 -10.40 4.09
C ASP A 239 -1.52 -10.45 2.67
N ASN A 240 -2.10 -11.28 1.79
CA ASN A 240 -1.66 -11.38 0.40
C ASN A 240 -2.85 -11.49 -0.58
N GLY A 241 -3.72 -10.49 -0.53
CA GLY A 241 -4.87 -10.35 -1.41
C GLY A 241 -6.12 -11.11 -0.96
N PRO A 242 -7.24 -10.95 -1.70
CA PRO A 242 -7.32 -10.28 -2.99
C PRO A 242 -7.32 -8.74 -2.98
N LEU A 243 -7.70 -8.12 -1.86
CA LEU A 243 -7.93 -6.67 -1.78
C LEU A 243 -6.87 -5.91 -1.00
N ARG A 244 -6.18 -6.59 -0.09
CA ARG A 244 -5.20 -6.00 0.82
C ARG A 244 -3.94 -6.86 0.87
N PHE A 245 -2.81 -6.18 0.72
CA PHE A 245 -1.50 -6.70 1.09
C PHE A 245 -1.04 -6.06 2.39
N THR A 246 -0.48 -6.84 3.30
CA THR A 246 0.13 -6.35 4.54
C THR A 246 1.42 -7.10 4.81
N VAL A 247 2.49 -6.37 5.13
CA VAL A 247 3.77 -6.94 5.56
C VAL A 247 4.23 -6.30 6.86
N LYS A 248 4.73 -7.12 7.78
CA LYS A 248 5.47 -6.70 8.96
C LYS A 248 6.96 -6.83 8.70
N LEU A 249 7.70 -5.76 8.96
CA LEU A 249 9.15 -5.67 8.86
C LEU A 249 9.72 -5.34 10.24
N GLU A 250 10.69 -6.10 10.71
CA GLU A 250 11.44 -5.80 11.94
C GLU A 250 12.89 -5.55 11.57
N PHE A 251 13.47 -4.46 12.06
CA PHE A 251 14.82 -4.02 11.69
C PHE A 251 15.88 -4.50 12.68
N ASN A 252 17.14 -4.42 12.26
CA ASN A 252 18.28 -4.58 13.17
C ASN A 252 18.25 -3.48 14.25
N PRO A 253 18.81 -3.73 15.45
CA PRO A 253 18.89 -2.72 16.49
C PRO A 253 19.58 -1.43 16.01
N LEU A 254 18.90 -0.31 16.21
CA LEU A 254 19.39 1.03 15.92
C LEU A 254 20.20 1.58 17.10
N VAL A 255 21.18 2.42 16.80
CA VAL A 255 21.88 3.22 17.81
C VAL A 255 21.16 4.56 17.94
N VAL A 256 20.52 4.78 19.09
CA VAL A 256 19.74 5.98 19.39
C VAL A 256 20.27 6.60 20.68
N ARG A 257 20.88 7.79 20.60
CA ARG A 257 21.51 8.49 21.74
C ARG A 257 22.47 7.60 22.57
N GLY A 258 23.18 6.69 21.91
CA GLY A 258 24.11 5.76 22.54
C GLY A 258 23.50 4.44 23.02
N ASP A 259 22.17 4.28 22.98
CA ASP A 259 21.51 2.99 23.20
C ASP A 259 21.45 2.20 21.89
N SER A 260 22.05 1.02 21.85
CA SER A 260 22.14 0.17 20.66
C SER A 260 21.07 -0.92 20.60
N ASN A 261 20.01 -0.83 21.41
CA ASN A 261 18.99 -1.89 21.53
C ASN A 261 17.60 -1.45 21.06
N VAL A 262 17.46 -0.28 20.43
CA VAL A 262 16.18 0.21 19.92
C VAL A 262 15.82 -0.58 18.67
N ILE A 263 14.68 -1.27 18.69
CA ILE A 263 14.23 -2.10 17.56
C ILE A 263 13.03 -1.41 16.91
N GLU A 264 13.17 -1.12 15.62
CA GLU A 264 12.09 -0.59 14.80
C GLU A 264 11.26 -1.73 14.18
N THR A 265 9.95 -1.62 14.29
CA THR A 265 8.98 -2.48 13.60
C THR A 265 8.11 -1.61 12.71
N ARG A 266 7.82 -2.08 11.49
CA ARG A 266 6.86 -1.47 10.57
C ARG A 266 5.82 -2.47 10.16
N VAL A 267 4.55 -2.07 10.20
CA VAL A 267 3.46 -2.77 9.51
C VAL A 267 3.03 -1.90 8.34
N ILE A 268 3.17 -2.41 7.12
CA ILE A 268 2.87 -1.69 5.88
C ILE A 268 1.71 -2.38 5.19
N THR A 269 0.67 -1.62 4.86
CA THR A 269 -0.55 -2.09 4.21
C THR A 269 -0.77 -1.34 2.90
N LEU A 270 -1.11 -2.07 1.83
CA LEU A 270 -1.56 -1.52 0.55
C LEU A 270 -2.90 -2.14 0.17
N ASP A 271 -3.90 -1.27 -0.02
CA ASP A 271 -5.24 -1.64 -0.46
C ASP A 271 -5.39 -1.47 -1.98
N ALA A 272 -6.19 -2.32 -2.59
CA ALA A 272 -6.68 -2.15 -3.96
C ALA A 272 -7.31 -0.75 -4.14
N GLY A 273 -7.00 -0.09 -5.25
CA GLY A 273 -7.49 1.25 -5.57
C GLY A 273 -6.82 2.40 -4.81
N SER A 274 -5.89 2.13 -3.88
CA SER A 274 -5.16 3.19 -3.15
C SER A 274 -3.83 3.54 -3.84
N TYR A 275 -3.55 4.84 -4.03
CA TYR A 275 -2.20 5.28 -4.41
C TYR A 275 -1.22 5.25 -3.24
N LEU A 276 -1.71 5.15 -2.01
CA LEU A 276 -0.91 5.27 -0.79
C LEU A 276 -0.94 3.98 0.03
N ASN A 277 0.24 3.58 0.49
CA ASN A 277 0.45 2.62 1.54
C ASN A 277 0.16 3.27 2.90
N LYS A 278 -0.44 2.53 3.83
CA LYS A 278 -0.42 2.88 5.26
C LYS A 278 0.83 2.27 5.88
N ALA A 279 1.57 3.04 6.68
CA ALA A 279 2.67 2.54 7.49
C ALA A 279 2.41 2.87 8.96
N VAL A 280 2.51 1.86 9.81
CA VAL A 280 2.47 1.97 11.27
C VAL A 280 3.83 1.58 11.81
N ILE A 281 4.52 2.50 12.47
CA ILE A 281 5.87 2.29 13.00
C ILE A 281 5.86 2.31 14.53
N SER A 282 6.59 1.38 15.13
CA SER A 282 6.86 1.35 16.56
C SER A 282 8.34 1.08 16.84
N TYR A 283 8.81 1.63 17.96
CA TYR A 283 10.17 1.48 18.45
C TYR A 283 10.15 0.84 19.84
N THR A 284 10.64 -0.40 19.93
CA THR A 284 10.81 -1.11 21.20
C THR A 284 12.11 -0.68 21.86
N ASN A 285 12.15 -0.65 23.20
CA ASN A 285 13.27 -0.21 24.04
C ASN A 285 13.64 1.28 23.93
N MET A 286 12.85 2.08 23.23
CA MET A 286 13.01 3.53 23.23
C MET A 286 12.61 4.11 24.60
N LYS A 287 13.41 5.04 25.13
CA LYS A 287 13.26 5.54 26.52
C LYS A 287 12.74 6.96 26.62
N GLU A 288 12.98 7.77 25.60
CA GLU A 288 12.68 9.18 25.58
C GLU A 288 12.02 9.55 24.24
N ALA A 289 11.17 10.58 24.27
CA ALA A 289 10.60 11.15 23.06
C ALA A 289 11.69 11.66 22.12
N MET A 290 11.48 11.46 20.82
CA MET A 290 12.35 12.01 19.80
C MET A 290 11.57 12.47 18.57
N PRO A 291 12.11 13.44 17.81
CA PRO A 291 11.55 13.75 16.52
C PRO A 291 11.64 12.53 15.59
N VAL A 292 10.58 12.32 14.83
CA VAL A 292 10.50 11.37 13.73
C VAL A 292 10.18 12.16 12.46
N THR A 293 10.87 11.84 11.37
CA THR A 293 10.58 12.43 10.07
C THR A 293 10.09 11.37 9.11
N THR A 294 9.13 11.73 8.26
CA THR A 294 8.85 11.03 6.99
C THR A 294 9.48 11.85 5.87
N GLY A 295 10.23 11.21 4.96
CA GLY A 295 10.98 11.93 3.93
C GLY A 295 10.82 11.38 2.52
N ILE A 296 10.80 12.30 1.55
CA ILE A 296 10.86 12.02 0.13
C ILE A 296 12.19 12.53 -0.40
N VAL A 297 12.98 11.70 -1.09
CA VAL A 297 14.25 12.13 -1.67
C VAL A 297 14.02 13.18 -2.77
N LEU A 298 14.84 14.24 -2.73
CA LEU A 298 14.87 15.29 -3.74
C LEU A 298 16.00 15.02 -4.73
N ARG A 299 15.71 15.10 -6.02
CA ARG A 299 16.66 14.84 -7.13
C ARG A 299 16.91 16.06 -8.02
N GLU A 300 16.25 17.18 -7.70
CA GLU A 300 16.42 18.49 -8.31
C GLU A 300 16.31 19.55 -7.19
N PRO A 301 17.31 20.41 -6.98
CA PRO A 301 17.33 21.35 -5.85
C PRO A 301 16.18 22.38 -5.90
N ASP A 302 15.70 22.69 -7.10
CA ASP A 302 14.57 23.56 -7.41
C ASP A 302 13.34 22.77 -7.89
N GLY A 303 13.25 21.50 -7.51
CA GLY A 303 12.14 20.61 -7.85
C GLY A 303 10.79 21.10 -7.32
N VAL A 304 9.70 20.66 -7.98
CA VAL A 304 8.34 21.06 -7.60
C VAL A 304 7.89 20.29 -6.38
N VAL A 305 7.64 20.99 -5.28
CA VAL A 305 7.28 20.42 -3.98
C VAL A 305 6.05 21.12 -3.39
N ALA A 306 5.32 20.40 -2.54
CA ALA A 306 4.43 21.00 -1.55
C ALA A 306 4.81 20.48 -0.16
N ALA A 307 4.93 21.37 0.82
CA ALA A 307 5.22 21.00 2.20
C ALA A 307 4.25 21.73 3.13
N ASP A 308 3.14 21.06 3.46
CA ASP A 308 2.03 21.67 4.19
C ASP A 308 1.76 20.91 5.49
N ALA A 309 2.45 21.31 6.55
CA ALA A 309 2.30 20.71 7.88
C ALA A 309 0.88 20.91 8.44
N ALA A 310 0.25 22.05 8.16
CA ALA A 310 -1.08 22.38 8.68
C ALA A 310 -2.13 21.44 8.07
N ASN A 311 -2.10 21.24 6.76
CA ASN A 311 -3.00 20.33 6.06
C ASN A 311 -2.51 18.87 6.08
N GLY A 312 -1.31 18.61 6.59
CA GLY A 312 -0.81 17.26 6.88
C GLY A 312 -0.40 16.48 5.65
N TYR A 313 0.29 17.10 4.70
CA TYR A 313 0.87 16.37 3.58
C TYR A 313 2.15 17.02 3.04
N ILE A 314 2.98 16.20 2.41
CA ILE A 314 4.14 16.61 1.61
C ILE A 314 4.06 15.96 0.23
N THR A 315 4.54 16.64 -0.81
CA THR A 315 4.65 16.10 -2.17
C THR A 315 5.94 16.52 -2.87
N TYR A 316 6.33 15.73 -3.87
CA TYR A 316 7.42 16.04 -4.78
C TYR A 316 7.15 15.48 -6.17
N VAL A 317 7.52 16.23 -7.21
CA VAL A 317 7.53 15.78 -8.61
C VAL A 317 8.93 15.29 -8.98
N ASP A 318 9.13 13.97 -8.93
CA ASP A 318 10.41 13.36 -9.26
C ASP A 318 10.65 13.30 -10.78
N PRO A 319 11.85 13.68 -11.26
CA PRO A 319 12.20 13.68 -12.67
C PRO A 319 12.44 12.30 -13.28
N THR A 320 12.36 11.23 -12.49
CA THR A 320 12.83 9.88 -12.80
C THR A 320 14.34 9.80 -13.03
N THR A 321 14.84 8.59 -13.28
CA THR A 321 16.22 8.37 -13.74
C THR A 321 16.51 8.94 -15.13
N ASP A 322 15.48 9.26 -15.93
CA ASP A 322 15.62 9.98 -17.20
C ASP A 322 15.18 11.45 -17.07
N ARG A 323 16.13 12.31 -16.70
CA ARG A 323 15.90 13.75 -16.58
C ARG A 323 15.46 14.44 -17.87
N LYS A 324 15.64 13.81 -19.04
CA LYS A 324 15.13 14.34 -20.32
C LYS A 324 13.62 14.13 -20.49
N GLY A 325 13.00 13.36 -19.59
CA GLY A 325 11.55 13.23 -19.47
C GLY A 325 10.92 12.13 -20.33
N GLY A 326 11.69 11.28 -21.01
CA GLY A 326 11.15 10.16 -21.80
C GLY A 326 10.39 9.15 -20.94
N ASN A 327 10.81 9.01 -19.68
CA ASN A 327 10.13 8.20 -18.67
C ASN A 327 8.96 8.92 -17.99
N GLY A 328 8.65 10.16 -18.34
CA GLY A 328 7.61 10.95 -17.68
C GLY A 328 8.07 11.52 -16.33
N LYS A 329 7.13 11.72 -15.42
CA LYS A 329 7.36 12.26 -14.07
C LYS A 329 6.58 11.43 -13.05
N ILE A 330 7.19 11.17 -11.90
CA ILE A 330 6.54 10.49 -10.78
C ILE A 330 6.08 11.55 -9.79
N PHE A 331 4.83 11.47 -9.36
CA PHE A 331 4.29 12.29 -8.30
C PHE A 331 4.33 11.48 -7.00
N ILE A 332 5.11 11.92 -6.03
CA ILE A 332 5.31 11.23 -4.76
C ILE A 332 4.66 12.06 -3.66
N GLY A 333 4.13 11.41 -2.64
CA GLY A 333 3.51 12.11 -1.54
C GLY A 333 3.41 11.28 -0.27
N ALA A 334 3.33 11.99 0.86
CA ALA A 334 2.96 11.43 2.14
C ALA A 334 1.88 12.27 2.82
N ALA A 335 0.95 11.61 3.51
CA ALA A 335 -0.15 12.23 4.25
C ALA A 335 -0.20 11.72 5.68
N PHE A 336 -0.67 12.58 6.61
CA PHE A 336 -0.55 12.34 8.04
C PHE A 336 -1.91 12.48 8.74
N PRO A 337 -2.40 11.43 9.44
CA PRO A 337 -3.62 11.52 10.23
C PRO A 337 -3.45 12.42 11.46
N ALA A 338 -2.26 12.41 12.06
CA ALA A 338 -1.89 13.29 13.17
C ALA A 338 -1.40 14.67 12.69
N GLN A 339 -1.32 15.61 13.62
CA GLN A 339 -0.73 16.93 13.38
C GLN A 339 0.77 16.78 13.07
N VAL A 340 1.23 17.39 11.96
CA VAL A 340 2.66 17.50 11.64
C VAL A 340 3.20 18.77 12.29
N LYS A 341 4.36 18.69 12.93
CA LYS A 341 5.00 19.83 13.61
C LYS A 341 5.63 20.78 12.62
N GLU A 342 6.33 20.24 11.62
CA GLU A 342 7.03 21.02 10.59
C GLU A 342 7.06 20.23 9.28
N ALA A 343 6.94 20.92 8.15
CA ALA A 343 7.17 20.34 6.83
C ALA A 343 8.06 21.28 6.03
N LYS A 344 9.16 20.79 5.47
CA LYS A 344 10.17 21.62 4.78
C LYS A 344 11.02 20.85 3.79
N VAL A 345 11.67 21.60 2.90
CA VAL A 345 12.79 21.10 2.09
C VAL A 345 14.09 21.26 2.86
N VAL A 346 14.92 20.22 2.84
CA VAL A 346 16.28 20.23 3.38
C VAL A 346 17.24 19.79 2.28
N LEU A 347 18.12 20.69 1.84
CA LEU A 347 19.15 20.39 0.85
C LEU A 347 20.38 19.77 1.52
N LEU A 348 20.98 18.80 0.84
CA LEU A 348 22.22 18.17 1.27
C LEU A 348 23.43 19.03 0.87
N SER A 349 24.44 19.08 1.73
CA SER A 349 25.75 19.63 1.39
C SER A 349 26.44 18.79 0.31
N GLU A 350 27.41 19.38 -0.41
CA GLU A 350 28.16 18.67 -1.47
C GLU A 350 28.83 17.37 -1.01
N LYS A 351 29.19 17.26 0.27
CA LYS A 351 29.70 16.02 0.86
C LYS A 351 28.57 15.00 0.97
N GLU A 352 27.45 15.37 1.58
CA GLU A 352 26.29 14.50 1.76
C GLU A 352 25.70 14.05 0.43
N LYS A 353 25.65 14.92 -0.59
CA LYS A 353 25.18 14.54 -1.94
C LYS A 353 25.97 13.35 -2.49
N LYS A 354 27.29 13.33 -2.33
CA LYS A 354 28.14 12.21 -2.76
C LYS A 354 27.85 10.93 -1.98
N GLU A 355 27.63 11.05 -0.67
CA GLU A 355 27.30 9.93 0.21
C GLU A 355 25.88 9.39 0.00
N CYS A 356 24.96 10.24 -0.48
CA CYS A 356 23.56 9.95 -0.75
C CYS A 356 23.28 9.70 -2.24
N GLY A 357 24.26 9.20 -3.00
CA GLY A 357 24.05 8.76 -4.38
C GLY A 357 23.59 9.88 -5.32
N GLY A 358 24.10 11.10 -5.11
CA GLY A 358 23.77 12.28 -5.90
C GLY A 358 22.38 12.86 -5.65
N ALA A 359 21.72 12.52 -4.54
CA ALA A 359 20.50 13.20 -4.12
C ALA A 359 20.79 14.65 -3.74
N ASP A 360 19.84 15.55 -4.01
CA ASP A 360 19.98 16.97 -3.71
C ASP A 360 19.47 17.36 -2.32
N GLY A 361 18.61 16.53 -1.73
CA GLY A 361 17.89 16.88 -0.52
C GLY A 361 16.81 15.88 -0.13
N HIS A 362 15.95 16.33 0.77
CA HIS A 362 14.67 15.69 1.09
C HIS A 362 13.57 16.73 1.24
N VAL A 363 12.34 16.34 0.91
CA VAL A 363 11.14 16.97 1.48
C VAL A 363 10.80 16.18 2.74
N LEU A 364 10.76 16.85 3.89
CA LEU A 364 10.58 16.25 5.20
C LEU A 364 9.28 16.72 5.84
N ALA A 365 8.56 15.80 6.47
CA ALA A 365 7.51 16.08 7.45
C ALA A 365 7.98 15.55 8.81
N ILE A 366 8.12 16.45 9.77
CA ILE A 366 8.68 16.19 11.09
C ILE A 366 7.54 16.21 12.11
N SER A 367 7.51 15.17 12.94
CA SER A 367 6.59 14.96 14.05
C SER A 367 7.36 14.54 15.30
N GLU A 368 6.67 14.33 16.40
CA GLU A 368 7.25 13.77 17.63
C GLU A 368 6.82 12.30 17.77
N TYR A 369 7.74 11.42 18.17
CA TYR A 369 7.43 10.05 18.54
C TYR A 369 7.60 9.88 20.06
N GLU A 370 6.58 9.31 20.69
CA GLU A 370 6.58 9.00 22.12
C GLU A 370 6.85 7.49 22.35
N PRO A 371 7.70 7.11 23.32
CA PRO A 371 7.92 5.71 23.67
C PRO A 371 6.61 4.95 23.95
N GLY A 372 6.47 3.76 23.38
CA GLY A 372 5.28 2.93 23.52
C GLY A 372 4.08 3.36 22.67
N SER A 373 4.21 4.42 21.86
CA SER A 373 3.19 4.83 20.88
C SER A 373 3.43 4.22 19.50
N GLU A 374 2.53 4.51 18.56
CA GLU A 374 2.68 4.20 17.15
C GLU A 374 2.74 5.48 16.32
N TYR A 375 3.63 5.51 15.33
CA TYR A 375 3.66 6.55 14.30
C TYR A 375 2.98 6.04 13.04
N THR A 376 1.79 6.58 12.75
CA THR A 376 1.03 6.23 11.54
C THR A 376 1.12 7.34 10.50
N TYR A 377 1.45 6.97 9.28
CA TYR A 377 1.43 7.86 8.12
C TYR A 377 1.11 7.07 6.84
N TYR A 378 0.84 7.80 5.76
CA TYR A 378 0.51 7.23 4.47
C TYR A 378 1.48 7.75 3.43
N TRP A 379 1.92 6.91 2.50
CA TRP A 379 2.92 7.28 1.50
C TRP A 379 2.75 6.49 0.22
N GLY A 380 3.11 7.07 -0.91
CA GLY A 380 3.02 6.38 -2.19
C GLY A 380 3.24 7.31 -3.36
N SER A 381 2.79 6.88 -4.53
CA SER A 381 3.08 7.60 -5.76
C SER A 381 2.02 7.43 -6.83
N ALA A 382 2.01 8.37 -7.78
CA ALA A 382 1.35 8.25 -9.07
C ALA A 382 2.35 8.55 -10.19
N TRP A 383 2.01 8.19 -11.42
CA TRP A 383 2.84 8.43 -12.59
C TRP A 383 2.06 9.18 -13.65
N ASN A 384 2.68 10.17 -14.30
CA ASN A 384 1.99 11.04 -15.25
C ASN A 384 1.53 10.35 -16.55
N LYS A 385 1.97 9.11 -16.80
CA LYS A 385 1.43 8.24 -17.87
C LYS A 385 0.19 7.44 -17.44
N GLY A 386 -0.13 7.43 -16.15
CA GLY A 386 -1.34 6.83 -15.57
C GLY A 386 -2.53 7.79 -15.53
N ALA A 387 -3.43 7.58 -14.55
CA ALA A 387 -4.65 8.38 -14.43
C ALA A 387 -4.40 9.80 -13.90
N ILE A 388 -3.46 9.98 -12.96
CA ILE A 388 -3.06 11.30 -12.45
C ILE A 388 -1.94 11.85 -13.34
N LYS A 389 -2.27 12.85 -14.16
CA LYS A 389 -1.37 13.37 -15.21
C LYS A 389 -0.60 14.63 -14.83
N THR A 390 -1.06 15.37 -13.83
CA THR A 390 -0.47 16.67 -13.46
C THR A 390 -0.25 16.77 -11.97
N VAL A 391 0.70 17.65 -11.59
CA VAL A 391 1.00 17.96 -10.19
C VAL A 391 -0.20 18.56 -9.46
N ASP A 392 -1.03 19.36 -10.13
CA ASP A 392 -2.23 19.96 -9.51
C ASP A 392 -3.25 18.89 -9.10
N VAL A 393 -3.44 17.86 -9.94
CA VAL A 393 -4.33 16.74 -9.62
C VAL A 393 -3.76 15.91 -8.48
N TRP A 394 -2.44 15.69 -8.46
CA TRP A 394 -1.78 14.99 -7.34
C TRP A 394 -1.87 15.75 -6.03
N ASN A 395 -1.56 17.05 -6.03
CA ASN A 395 -1.61 17.88 -4.83
C ASN A 395 -3.05 17.98 -4.29
N LYS A 396 -4.05 18.07 -5.18
CA LYS A 396 -5.45 18.00 -4.79
C LYS A 396 -5.79 16.64 -4.16
N TYR A 397 -5.38 15.54 -4.79
CA TYR A 397 -5.57 14.18 -4.24
C TYR A 397 -4.96 14.05 -2.84
N MET A 398 -3.71 14.49 -2.65
CA MET A 398 -3.02 14.42 -1.35
C MET A 398 -3.68 15.27 -0.27
N ALA A 399 -4.11 16.49 -0.61
CA ALA A 399 -4.84 17.36 0.31
C ALA A 399 -6.20 16.77 0.72
N GLU A 400 -6.95 16.20 -0.23
CA GLU A 400 -8.23 15.51 0.05
C GLU A 400 -8.02 14.22 0.84
N TYR A 401 -6.96 13.46 0.54
CA TYR A 401 -6.62 12.23 1.27
C TYR A 401 -6.28 12.56 2.74
N ALA A 402 -5.49 13.59 3.01
CA ALA A 402 -5.18 14.02 4.38
C ALA A 402 -6.45 14.46 5.14
N GLN A 403 -7.39 15.15 4.50
CA GLN A 403 -8.71 15.45 5.10
C GLN A 403 -9.49 14.16 5.40
N LYS A 404 -9.49 13.19 4.49
CA LYS A 404 -10.17 11.91 4.66
C LYS A 404 -9.64 11.12 5.87
N LEU A 405 -8.33 11.15 6.10
CA LEU A 405 -7.69 10.53 7.26
C LEU A 405 -8.11 11.17 8.59
N ARG A 406 -8.32 12.49 8.60
CA ARG A 406 -8.67 13.26 9.81
C ARG A 406 -10.17 13.25 10.15
N ALA A 407 -11.01 12.75 9.25
CA ALA A 407 -12.45 12.64 9.44
C ALA A 407 -12.98 11.29 8.92
N PRO A 408 -12.54 10.17 9.53
CA PRO A 408 -12.78 8.81 9.01
C PRO A 408 -14.27 8.50 8.82
N LEU A 409 -14.56 7.52 7.97
CA LEU A 409 -15.91 6.96 7.84
C LEU A 409 -16.39 6.39 9.18
N THR A 410 -17.67 6.62 9.50
CA THR A 410 -18.32 5.97 10.64
C THR A 410 -19.02 4.70 10.16
N VAL A 411 -18.72 3.56 10.78
CA VAL A 411 -19.29 2.25 10.43
C VAL A 411 -20.15 1.75 11.60
N ALA A 412 -21.39 1.32 11.33
CA ALA A 412 -22.34 0.81 12.32
C ALA A 412 -23.03 -0.48 11.85
N TYR A 413 -23.23 -1.46 12.75
CA TYR A 413 -23.79 -2.78 12.42
C TYR A 413 -24.40 -3.55 13.61
#